data_AF-A0AAD1ADT0-F1
#
_entry.id   AF-A0AAD1ADT0-F1
#
_cell.length_a   1.000
_cell.length_b   1.000
_cell.length_c   1.000
_cell.angle_alpha   90.00
_cell.angle_beta   90.00
_cell.angle_gamma   90.00
#
_symmetry.space_group_name_H-M   'P 1'
#
loop_
_entity.id
_entity.type
_entity.pdbx_description
1 polymer ?
#
loop_
_entity_poly.entity_id
_entity_poly.type
_entity_poly.pdbx_seq_one_letter_code
_entity_poly.pdbx_strand_id
1 'polypeptide(L)'
;MAVAALVNERYVDRGFTISRLGRELKIAPAVLRRRFRRFYGLPVAAHLASRRLELAELLLAKAAGSAELSRIARLSGYHDAAGLRRDLRRVQRLRRLRPWRPLALRDPSPSRWTDVELPTLLHTLTPRR
;
A
#
# COMPACT_ATOMS: atom_id res chain seq x y z
N MET A 1 -11.23 5.86 -6.95
CA MET A 1 -11.34 4.37 -7.05
C MET A 1 -11.25 3.74 -5.66
N ALA A 2 -12.32 3.10 -5.16
CA ALA A 2 -12.38 2.55 -3.80
C ALA A 2 -11.26 1.55 -3.45
N VAL A 3 -10.82 0.72 -4.40
CA VAL A 3 -9.74 -0.28 -4.18
C VAL A 3 -8.40 0.37 -3.85
N ALA A 4 -8.09 1.50 -4.48
CA ALA A 4 -6.84 2.23 -4.26
C ALA A 4 -6.79 2.84 -2.85
N ALA A 5 -7.89 3.51 -2.45
CA ALA A 5 -8.06 4.07 -1.11
C ALA A 5 -7.93 2.97 -0.03
N LEU A 6 -8.65 1.86 -0.19
CA LEU A 6 -8.62 0.75 0.78
C LEU A 6 -7.23 0.09 0.92
N VAL A 7 -6.48 -0.04 -0.18
CA VAL A 7 -5.09 -0.55 -0.11
C VAL A 7 -4.17 0.45 0.60
N ASN A 8 -4.36 1.76 0.36
CA ASN A 8 -3.57 2.81 0.99
C ASN A 8 -3.94 3.04 2.46
N GLU A 9 -5.16 2.71 2.90
CA GLU A 9 -5.59 2.80 4.29
C GLU A 9 -5.15 1.59 5.12
N ARG A 10 -5.14 0.40 4.51
CA ARG A 10 -4.91 -0.87 5.23
C ARG A 10 -3.49 -1.42 5.09
N TYR A 11 -2.54 -0.62 4.63
CA TYR A 11 -1.16 -1.10 4.44
C TYR A 11 -0.48 -1.56 5.73
N VAL A 12 -0.89 -1.03 6.89
CA VAL A 12 -0.39 -1.43 8.20
C VAL A 12 -0.96 -2.77 8.70
N ASP A 13 -2.08 -3.23 8.12
CA ASP A 13 -2.64 -4.56 8.42
C ASP A 13 -1.73 -5.63 7.81
N ARG A 14 -1.06 -6.39 8.67
CA ARG A 14 -0.14 -7.47 8.29
C ARG A 14 -0.85 -8.63 7.59
N GLY A 15 -2.13 -8.84 7.89
CA GLY A 15 -2.97 -9.86 7.26
C GLY A 15 -3.67 -9.37 6.00
N PHE A 16 -3.43 -8.12 5.58
CA PHE A 16 -4.03 -7.57 4.39
C PHE A 16 -3.46 -8.25 3.14
N THR A 17 -4.36 -8.80 2.32
CA THR A 17 -4.04 -9.36 1.02
C THR A 17 -5.10 -8.95 0.01
N ILE A 18 -4.70 -8.82 -1.26
CA ILE A 18 -5.67 -8.54 -2.34
C ILE A 18 -6.71 -9.65 -2.49
N SER A 19 -6.37 -10.88 -2.11
CA SER A 19 -7.31 -12.01 -2.08
C SER A 19 -8.37 -11.84 -0.99
N ARG A 20 -7.95 -11.40 0.21
CA ARG A 20 -8.87 -11.09 1.31
C ARG A 20 -9.80 -9.93 0.94
N LEU A 21 -9.25 -8.87 0.35
CA LEU A 21 -10.06 -7.76 -0.17
C LEU A 21 -11.04 -8.21 -1.26
N GLY A 22 -10.62 -9.13 -2.13
CA GLY A 22 -11.49 -9.73 -3.15
C GLY A 22 -12.68 -10.47 -2.54
N ARG A 23 -12.47 -11.23 -1.46
CA ARG A 23 -13.55 -11.88 -0.73
C ARG A 23 -14.50 -10.86 -0.07
N GLU A 24 -13.95 -9.84 0.58
CA GLU A 24 -14.72 -8.78 1.25
C GLU A 24 -15.60 -8.00 0.25
N LEU A 25 -15.06 -7.68 -0.92
CA LEU A 25 -15.78 -6.94 -1.96
C LEU A 25 -16.58 -7.82 -2.93
N LYS A 26 -16.52 -9.15 -2.78
CA LYS A 26 -17.08 -10.12 -3.74
C LYS A 26 -16.58 -9.90 -5.18
N ILE A 27 -15.31 -9.50 -5.34
CA ILE A 27 -14.65 -9.27 -6.63
C ILE A 27 -13.48 -10.23 -6.80
N ALA A 28 -13.35 -10.83 -7.99
CA ALA A 28 -12.22 -11.69 -8.31
C ALA A 28 -10.86 -10.96 -8.08
N PRO A 29 -9.90 -11.55 -7.33
CA PRO A 29 -8.62 -10.91 -7.02
C PRO A 29 -7.80 -10.49 -8.25
N ALA A 30 -7.96 -11.20 -9.38
CA ALA A 30 -7.32 -10.84 -10.65
C ALA A 30 -7.81 -9.48 -11.18
N VAL A 31 -9.11 -9.21 -11.07
CA VAL A 31 -9.71 -7.93 -11.48
C VAL A 31 -9.19 -6.80 -10.60
N LEU A 32 -9.12 -7.01 -9.29
CA LEU A 32 -8.58 -6.02 -8.35
C LEU A 32 -7.11 -5.70 -8.65
N ARG A 33 -6.27 -6.72 -8.88
CA ARG A 33 -4.86 -6.53 -9.25
C ARG A 33 -4.71 -5.74 -10.55
N ARG A 34 -5.51 -6.06 -11.57
CA ARG A 34 -5.50 -5.36 -12.86
C ARG A 34 -5.91 -3.89 -12.70
N ARG A 35 -7.00 -3.62 -11.97
CA ARG A 35 -7.48 -2.26 -11.69
C ARG A 35 -6.44 -1.45 -10.91
N PHE A 36 -5.87 -2.05 -9.87
CA PHE A 36 -4.84 -1.42 -9.05
C PHE A 36 -3.60 -1.06 -9.87
N ARG A 37 -3.08 -2.02 -10.66
CA ARG A 37 -1.90 -1.79 -11.51
C ARG A 37 -2.17 -0.75 -12.59
N ARG A 38 -3.38 -0.71 -13.17
CA ARG A 38 -3.76 0.35 -14.12
C ARG A 38 -3.76 1.73 -13.47
N PHE A 39 -4.15 1.82 -12.21
CA PHE A 39 -4.25 3.09 -11.47
C PHE A 39 -2.88 3.59 -10.98
N TYR A 40 -2.10 2.76 -10.28
CA TYR A 40 -0.80 3.15 -9.70
C TYR A 40 0.40 2.87 -10.61
N GLY A 41 0.23 2.11 -11.68
CA GLY A 41 1.33 1.67 -12.54
C GLY A 41 2.25 0.60 -11.93
N LEU A 42 1.96 0.12 -10.71
CA LEU A 42 2.78 -0.86 -10.02
C LEU A 42 1.95 -1.96 -9.32
N PRO A 43 2.53 -3.14 -9.04
CA PRO A 43 1.83 -4.23 -8.34
C PRO A 43 1.44 -3.86 -6.91
N VAL A 44 0.33 -4.41 -6.41
CA VAL A 44 -0.16 -4.21 -5.02
C VAL A 44 0.92 -4.50 -3.99
N ALA A 45 1.65 -5.61 -4.14
CA ALA A 45 2.70 -5.99 -3.20
C ALA A 45 3.85 -4.98 -3.16
N ALA A 46 4.23 -4.44 -4.32
CA ALA A 46 5.25 -3.39 -4.41
C ALA A 46 4.78 -2.10 -3.74
N HIS A 47 3.51 -1.72 -3.95
CA HIS A 47 2.93 -0.55 -3.31
C HIS A 47 2.90 -0.68 -1.79
N LEU A 48 2.40 -1.80 -1.28
CA LEU A 48 2.37 -2.08 0.15
C LEU A 48 3.77 -2.01 0.75
N ALA A 49 4.76 -2.66 0.12
CA ALA A 49 6.15 -2.60 0.57
C ALA A 49 6.67 -1.15 0.61
N SER A 50 6.41 -0.35 -0.43
CA SER A 50 6.80 1.06 -0.46
C SER A 50 6.17 1.87 0.66
N ARG A 51 4.85 1.77 0.87
CA ARG A 51 4.14 2.53 1.91
C ARG A 51 4.56 2.13 3.32
N ARG A 52 4.76 0.83 3.56
CA ARG A 52 5.28 0.31 4.84
C ARG A 52 6.68 0.85 5.12
N LEU A 53 7.56 0.84 4.11
CA LEU A 53 8.91 1.37 4.24
C LEU A 53 8.92 2.87 4.48
N GLU A 54 8.12 3.65 3.75
CA GLU A 54 7.98 5.09 3.96
C GLU A 54 7.56 5.41 5.40
N LEU A 55 6.54 4.73 5.93
CA LEU A 55 6.14 4.90 7.32
C LEU A 55 7.25 4.49 8.29
N ALA A 56 7.96 3.40 8.02
CA ALA A 56 9.07 2.97 8.87
C ALA A 56 10.22 4.00 8.89
N GLU A 57 10.55 4.61 7.75
CA GLU A 57 11.56 5.68 7.68
C GLU A 57 11.13 6.91 8.49
N LEU A 58 9.86 7.31 8.42
CA LEU A 58 9.31 8.42 9.21
C LEU A 58 9.36 8.12 10.72
N LEU A 59 9.04 6.90 11.12
CA LEU A 59 9.11 6.48 12.53
C LEU A 59 10.55 6.41 13.02
N LEU A 60 11.48 5.89 12.21
CA LEU A 60 12.90 5.84 12.54
C LEU A 60 13.51 7.23 12.70
N ALA A 61 13.10 8.20 11.87
CA ALA A 61 13.56 9.58 12.00
C ALA A 61 13.13 10.24 13.32
N LYS A 62 12.06 9.74 13.94
CA LYS A 62 11.54 10.20 15.24
C LYS A 62 12.02 9.36 16.43
N ALA A 63 12.63 8.20 16.15
CA ALA A 63 13.04 7.23 17.16
C ALA A 63 14.41 7.58 17.74
N ALA A 64 14.56 7.45 19.06
CA ALA A 64 15.81 7.79 19.75
C ALA A 64 16.84 6.64 19.78
N GLY A 65 16.52 5.44 19.27
CA GLY A 65 17.46 4.32 19.33
C GLY A 65 17.04 3.02 18.65
N SER A 66 17.97 2.07 18.59
CA SER A 66 17.84 0.78 17.88
C SER A 66 16.88 -0.22 18.54
N ALA A 67 16.63 -0.08 19.86
CA ALA A 67 15.67 -0.90 20.62
C ALA A 67 14.23 -0.77 20.10
N GLU A 68 13.93 0.30 19.35
CA GLU A 68 12.60 0.54 18.79
C GLU A 68 12.34 -0.21 17.49
N LEU A 69 13.33 -0.87 16.89
CA LEU A 69 13.19 -1.40 15.53
C LEU A 69 12.09 -2.48 15.40
N SER A 70 11.96 -3.35 16.41
CA SER A 70 10.87 -4.35 16.47
C SER A 70 9.50 -3.69 16.64
N ARG A 71 9.43 -2.58 17.39
CA ARG A 71 8.21 -1.80 17.56
C ARG A 71 7.83 -1.10 16.26
N ILE A 72 8.79 -0.43 15.62
CA ILE A 72 8.63 0.27 14.35
C ILE A 72 8.20 -0.71 13.26
N ALA A 73 8.80 -1.88 13.17
CA ALA A 73 8.39 -2.93 12.24
C ALA A 73 6.89 -3.26 12.39
N ARG A 74 6.42 -3.47 13.63
CA ARG A 74 5.00 -3.76 13.88
C ARG A 74 4.10 -2.59 13.49
N LEU A 75 4.46 -1.36 13.86
CA LEU A 75 3.67 -0.15 13.57
C LEU A 75 3.59 0.13 12.07
N SER A 76 4.65 -0.18 11.33
CA SER A 76 4.74 0.04 9.89
C SER A 76 4.20 -1.13 9.06
N GLY A 77 3.60 -2.16 9.68
CA GLY A 77 2.98 -3.28 8.96
C GLY A 77 3.95 -4.38 8.50
N TYR A 78 5.19 -4.40 9.01
CA TYR A 78 6.10 -5.54 8.87
C TYR A 78 5.77 -6.64 9.90
N HIS A 79 6.05 -7.89 9.52
CA HIS A 79 5.91 -9.04 10.43
C HIS A 79 6.97 -9.02 11.54
N ASP A 80 8.21 -8.66 11.19
CA ASP A 80 9.33 -8.65 12.12
C ASP A 80 10.38 -7.57 11.76
N ALA A 81 11.31 -7.35 12.67
CA ALA A 81 12.43 -6.42 12.47
C ALA A 81 13.40 -6.88 11.37
N ALA A 82 13.48 -8.18 11.08
CA ALA A 82 14.40 -8.72 10.08
C ALA A 82 13.99 -8.33 8.66
N GLY A 83 12.68 -8.39 8.36
CA GLY A 83 12.07 -7.93 7.13
C GLY A 83 12.29 -6.44 6.92
N LEU A 84 12.00 -5.63 7.94
CA LEU A 84 12.25 -4.19 7.89
C LEU A 84 13.74 -3.88 7.63
N ARG A 85 14.66 -4.52 8.36
CA ARG A 85 16.11 -4.37 8.14
C ARG A 85 16.55 -4.72 6.73
N ARG A 86 15.97 -5.78 6.14
CA ARG A 86 16.29 -6.22 4.78
C ARG A 86 15.92 -5.14 3.77
N ASP A 87 14.72 -4.57 3.89
CA ASP A 87 14.23 -3.53 2.99
C ASP A 87 14.99 -2.21 3.15
N LEU A 88 15.27 -1.80 4.39
CA LEU A 88 16.09 -0.62 4.67
C LEU A 88 17.48 -0.75 4.04
N ARG A 89 18.15 -1.90 4.21
CA ARG A 89 19.46 -2.16 3.56
C ARG A 89 19.36 -2.14 2.04
N ARG A 90 18.28 -2.68 1.48
CA ARG A 90 18.05 -2.67 0.03
C ARG A 90 17.92 -1.24 -0.48
N VAL A 91 17.12 -0.40 0.17
CA VAL A 91 16.93 1.00 -0.23
C VAL A 91 18.18 1.84 -0.01
N GLN A 92 18.91 1.64 1.09
CA GLN A 92 20.20 2.31 1.30
C GLN A 92 21.21 1.96 0.20
N ARG A 93 21.29 0.69 -0.21
CA ARG A 93 22.13 0.28 -1.36
C ARG A 93 21.69 0.96 -2.65
N LEU A 94 20.38 0.99 -2.93
CA LEU A 94 19.85 1.63 -4.14
C LEU A 94 20.10 3.14 -4.15
N ARG A 95 19.89 3.83 -3.01
CA ARG A 95 20.19 5.26 -2.83
C ARG A 95 21.67 5.60 -3.03
N ARG A 96 22.57 4.70 -2.66
CA ARG A 96 24.02 4.85 -2.89
C ARG A 96 24.41 4.66 -4.35
N LEU A 97 23.73 3.80 -5.09
CA LEU A 97 24.05 3.47 -6.49
C LEU A 97 23.34 4.37 -7.52
N ARG A 98 22.20 4.96 -7.15
CA ARG A 98 21.49 5.99 -7.90
C ARG A 98 20.85 6.96 -6.91
N PRO A 99 20.93 8.29 -7.08
CA PRO A 99 20.12 9.21 -6.29
C PRO A 99 18.65 8.85 -6.52
N TRP A 100 18.06 8.18 -5.53
CA TRP A 100 16.77 7.53 -5.61
C TRP A 100 15.67 8.60 -5.77
N ARG A 101 14.90 8.52 -6.86
CA ARG A 101 13.60 9.19 -6.95
C ARG A 101 12.53 8.25 -6.39
N PRO A 102 11.70 8.68 -5.42
CA PRO A 102 10.57 7.88 -4.98
C PRO A 102 9.64 7.57 -6.15
N LEU A 103 9.33 6.29 -6.38
CA LEU A 103 8.30 5.86 -7.33
C LEU A 103 6.88 6.30 -6.90
N ALA A 104 6.73 6.87 -5.69
CA ALA A 104 5.47 7.27 -5.08
C ALA A 104 4.91 8.63 -5.57
N LEU A 105 5.61 9.37 -6.43
CA LEU A 105 5.08 10.63 -7.01
C LEU A 105 4.20 10.43 -8.25
N ARG A 106 3.62 9.24 -8.44
CA ARG A 106 2.43 9.06 -9.26
C ARG A 106 1.24 8.87 -8.34
N ASP A 107 0.93 9.90 -7.57
CA ASP A 107 -0.46 10.08 -7.19
C ASP A 107 -1.20 10.40 -8.50
N PRO A 108 -2.15 9.55 -8.94
CA PRO A 108 -2.91 9.86 -10.13
C PRO A 108 -3.70 11.14 -9.84
N SER A 109 -3.30 12.24 -10.49
CA SER A 109 -3.98 13.53 -10.43
C SER A 109 -5.51 13.35 -10.44
N PRO A 110 -6.26 14.01 -9.54
CA PRO A 110 -7.71 13.90 -9.43
C PRO A 110 -8.46 14.35 -10.69
N SER A 111 -7.79 15.05 -11.62
CA SER A 111 -8.40 15.66 -12.80
C SER A 111 -8.66 14.68 -13.97
N ARG A 112 -8.34 13.39 -13.84
CA ARG A 112 -8.67 12.37 -14.87
C ARG A 112 -9.96 11.58 -14.58
N TRP A 113 -10.76 12.00 -13.60
CA TRP A 113 -11.69 11.13 -12.88
C TRP A 113 -13.17 11.34 -13.22
N THR A 114 -13.54 12.20 -14.17
CA THR A 114 -14.95 12.52 -14.43
C THR A 114 -15.70 11.52 -15.32
N ASP A 115 -15.04 10.61 -16.05
CA ASP A 115 -15.75 9.78 -17.05
C ASP A 115 -15.93 8.30 -16.71
N VAL A 116 -15.80 7.88 -15.45
CA VAL A 116 -16.16 6.49 -15.08
C VAL A 116 -16.99 6.44 -13.81
N GLU A 117 -18.25 6.84 -14.00
CA GLU A 117 -19.46 6.32 -13.38
C GLU A 117 -19.32 5.68 -11.98
N LEU A 118 -19.47 6.54 -10.98
CA LEU A 118 -19.79 6.19 -9.59
C LEU A 118 -21.24 5.68 -9.32
N PRO A 119 -22.24 5.63 -10.23
CA PRO A 119 -23.56 5.11 -9.84
C PRO A 119 -23.62 3.59 -9.63
N THR A 120 -22.83 2.79 -10.34
CA THR A 120 -23.10 1.33 -10.42
C THR A 120 -22.80 0.56 -9.14
N LEU A 121 -22.00 1.09 -8.21
CA LEU A 121 -21.62 0.36 -6.99
C LEU A 121 -22.55 0.60 -5.79
N LEU A 122 -23.41 1.62 -5.81
CA LEU A 122 -24.32 1.90 -4.70
C LEU A 122 -25.65 1.12 -4.77
N HIS A 123 -26.00 0.56 -5.93
CA HIS A 123 -27.25 -0.22 -6.08
C HIS A 123 -27.15 -1.68 -5.60
N THR A 124 -25.96 -2.17 -5.25
CA THR A 124 -25.76 -3.58 -4.84
C THR A 124 -25.67 -3.78 -3.32
N LEU A 125 -25.86 -2.70 -2.54
CA LEU A 125 -25.83 -2.73 -1.07
C LEU A 125 -27.14 -2.21 -0.45
N THR A 126 -28.28 -2.43 -1.10
CA THR A 126 -29.58 -2.38 -0.43
C THR A 126 -29.95 -3.79 0.06
N PRO A 127 -30.00 -4.05 1.37
CA PRO A 127 -30.78 -5.17 1.87
C PRO A 127 -32.25 -4.83 1.68
N ARG A 128 -32.99 -5.70 0.97
CA ARG A 128 -34.46 -5.71 1.02
C ARG A 128 -34.89 -5.80 2.49
N ARG A 129 -35.64 -4.80 2.94
CA ARG A 129 -36.76 -4.97 3.85
C ARG A 129 -37.90 -4.11 3.35
#